data_AF-A0A930Z3G6-F1
#
_entry.id   AF-A0A930Z3G6-F1
#
_cell.length_a   1.000
_cell.length_b   1.000
_cell.length_c   1.000
_cell.angle_alpha   90.00
_cell.angle_beta   90.00
_cell.angle_gamma   90.00
#
_symmetry.space_group_name_H-M   'P 1'
#
loop_
_entity.id
_entity.type
_entity.pdbx_description
1 polymer ?
#
loop_
_entity_poly.entity_id
_entity_poly.type
_entity_poly.pdbx_seq_one_letter_code
_entity_poly.pdbx_strand_id
1 'polypeptide(L)'
;MTVAPSQVIGDAWIRDPNGSKAFAGNPLVTFTINQQADVFVGTDKRVGRPAWLDGTWSDTGPTETATGPVTYELFRKAFAAGSVALGPVSGTAVAMYTIAVH
;
A
#
# COMPACT_ATOMS: atom_id res chain seq x y z
N MET A 1 13.62 -13.99 -2.21
CA MET A 1 12.93 -13.73 -3.50
C MET A 1 11.66 -12.99 -3.16
N THR A 2 11.44 -11.83 -3.76
CA THR A 2 10.16 -11.13 -3.65
C THR A 2 9.18 -11.79 -4.62
N VAL A 3 8.01 -12.18 -4.14
CA VAL A 3 6.93 -12.68 -4.99
C VAL A 3 5.83 -11.63 -4.96
N ALA A 4 5.58 -11.02 -6.11
CA ALA A 4 4.50 -10.07 -6.31
C ALA A 4 3.33 -10.78 -7.02
N PRO A 5 2.06 -10.54 -6.63
CA PRO A 5 0.90 -10.98 -7.37
C PRO A 5 0.93 -10.52 -8.82
N SER A 6 0.39 -11.33 -9.74
CA SER A 6 0.34 -10.98 -11.17
C SER A 6 -0.36 -9.65 -11.47
N GLN A 7 -1.22 -9.19 -10.55
CA GLN A 7 -1.96 -7.93 -10.65
C GLN A 7 -1.07 -6.68 -10.58
N VAL A 8 0.14 -6.80 -10.03
CA VAL A 8 1.07 -5.67 -9.81
C VAL A 8 2.43 -5.84 -10.50
N ILE A 9 2.53 -6.85 -11.37
CA ILE A 9 3.74 -7.09 -12.18
C ILE A 9 3.77 -6.06 -13.33
N GLY A 10 4.80 -5.21 -13.34
CA GLY A 10 4.98 -4.17 -14.36
C GLY A 10 4.52 -2.78 -13.94
N ASP A 11 3.86 -2.67 -12.79
CA ASP A 11 3.36 -1.41 -12.24
C ASP A 11 4.47 -0.48 -11.77
N ALA A 12 4.14 0.80 -11.61
CA ALA A 12 5.03 1.76 -10.95
C ALA A 12 4.97 1.57 -9.43
N TRP A 13 6.12 1.35 -8.79
CA TRP A 13 6.21 1.10 -7.34
C TRP A 13 6.72 2.30 -6.57
N ILE A 14 6.00 2.68 -5.52
CA ILE A 14 6.48 3.62 -4.51
C ILE A 14 6.85 2.81 -3.27
N ARG A 15 8.14 2.87 -2.89
CA ARG A 15 8.68 2.20 -1.72
C ARG A 15 9.10 3.24 -0.69
N ASP A 16 8.21 3.52 0.24
CA ASP A 16 8.51 4.41 1.35
C ASP A 16 9.58 3.79 2.27
N PRO A 17 10.49 4.59 2.85
CA PRO A 17 11.44 4.09 3.84
C PRO A 17 10.70 3.41 4.99
N ASN A 18 11.15 2.23 5.42
CA ASN A 18 10.53 1.52 6.56
C ASN A 18 10.54 2.35 7.87
N GLY A 19 11.37 3.40 7.97
CA GLY A 19 11.35 4.36 9.07
C GLY A 19 10.06 5.19 9.15
N SER A 20 9.39 5.44 8.02
CA SER A 20 8.17 6.25 7.94
C SER A 20 7.00 5.67 8.74
N LYS A 21 7.03 4.38 9.10
CA LYS A 21 6.04 3.77 10.01
C LYS A 21 5.89 4.46 11.36
N ALA A 22 6.90 5.23 11.79
CA ALA A 22 6.88 6.00 13.04
C ALA A 22 6.26 7.41 12.88
N PHE A 23 6.02 7.85 11.65
CA PHE A 23 5.39 9.13 11.36
C PHE A 23 3.87 9.01 11.46
N ALA A 24 3.25 9.84 12.29
CA ALA A 24 1.80 9.81 12.54
C ALA A 24 1.04 10.93 11.80
N GLY A 25 1.71 11.74 10.98
CA GLY A 25 1.06 12.79 10.19
C GLY A 25 0.11 12.20 9.14
N ASN A 26 -0.97 12.93 8.87
CA ASN A 26 -2.00 12.55 7.90
C ASN A 26 -2.23 13.72 6.93
N PRO A 27 -1.95 13.57 5.61
CA PRO A 27 -1.48 12.34 4.96
C PRO A 27 0.00 12.01 5.27
N LEU A 28 0.35 10.72 5.19
CA LEU A 28 1.73 10.24 5.26
C LEU A 28 2.39 10.24 3.88
N VAL A 29 1.66 9.78 2.86
CA VAL A 29 2.09 9.85 1.46
C VAL A 29 1.09 10.66 0.65
N THR A 30 1.62 11.51 -0.23
CA THR A 30 0.86 12.16 -1.29
C THR A 30 1.56 12.00 -2.61
N PHE A 31 0.82 11.63 -3.65
CA PHE A 31 1.31 11.63 -5.03
C PHE A 31 0.20 12.10 -5.99
N THR A 32 0.55 12.34 -7.25
CA THR A 32 -0.40 12.75 -8.28
C THR A 32 -0.42 11.71 -9.38
N ILE A 33 -1.63 11.33 -9.80
CA ILE A 33 -1.87 10.52 -11.00
C ILE A 33 -2.48 11.41 -12.09
N ASN A 34 -1.96 11.30 -13.30
CA ASN A 34 -2.36 12.14 -14.44
C ASN A 34 -3.54 11.58 -15.23
N GLN A 35 -3.94 10.34 -14.95
CA GLN A 35 -5.08 9.65 -15.53
C GLN A 35 -5.75 8.78 -14.46
N GLN A 36 -6.92 8.22 -14.76
CA GLN A 36 -7.52 7.21 -13.90
C GLN A 36 -6.57 6.00 -13.80
N ALA A 37 -6.33 5.55 -12.57
CA ALA A 37 -5.41 4.47 -12.27
C ALA A 37 -5.91 3.62 -11.10
N ASP A 38 -5.48 2.37 -11.07
CA ASP A 38 -5.64 1.50 -9.92
C ASP A 38 -4.46 1.67 -8.98
N VAL A 39 -4.75 2.01 -7.73
CA VAL A 39 -3.75 2.08 -6.67
C VAL A 39 -3.87 0.83 -5.83
N PHE A 40 -2.76 0.13 -5.71
CA PHE A 40 -2.60 -1.04 -4.87
C PHE A 40 -1.79 -0.69 -3.63
N VAL A 41 -2.24 -1.15 -2.47
CA VAL A 41 -1.55 -0.98 -1.19
C VAL A 41 -1.34 -2.35 -0.55
N GLY A 42 -0.08 -2.73 -0.35
CA GLY A 42 0.28 -3.92 0.41
C GLY A 42 0.49 -3.57 1.88
N THR A 43 -0.36 -4.07 2.79
CA THR A 43 -0.21 -3.85 4.23
C THR A 43 0.29 -5.10 4.94
N ASP A 44 1.18 -4.93 5.92
CA ASP A 44 1.72 -6.03 6.72
C ASP A 44 0.61 -6.82 7.43
N LYS A 45 0.46 -8.10 7.08
CA LYS A 45 -0.60 -8.98 7.58
C LYS A 45 -0.53 -9.26 9.08
N ARG A 46 0.58 -8.94 9.73
CA ARG A 46 0.78 -9.19 11.18
C ARG A 46 -0.06 -8.26 12.06
N VAL A 47 -0.60 -7.19 11.50
CA VAL A 47 -1.46 -6.23 12.22
C VAL A 47 -2.76 -5.96 11.47
N GLY A 48 -3.73 -5.37 12.18
CA GLY A 48 -4.97 -4.90 11.57
C GLY A 48 -4.74 -3.78 10.56
N ARG A 49 -5.63 -3.71 9.57
CA ARG A 49 -5.64 -2.70 8.51
C ARG A 49 -5.69 -1.27 9.09
N PRO A 50 -4.99 -0.28 8.50
CA PRO A 50 -5.17 1.13 8.84
C PRO A 50 -6.61 1.59 8.71
N ALA A 51 -7.05 2.50 9.58
CA ALA A 51 -8.42 3.00 9.56
C ALA A 51 -8.80 3.71 8.25
N TRP A 52 -7.83 4.28 7.52
CA TRP A 52 -8.03 4.89 6.21
C TRP A 52 -8.19 3.86 5.08
N LEU A 53 -7.77 2.62 5.33
CA LEU A 53 -8.00 1.49 4.44
C LEU A 53 -9.36 0.88 4.81
N ASP A 54 -10.39 1.66 4.53
CA ASP A 54 -11.78 1.36 4.86
C ASP A 54 -12.45 0.42 3.83
N GLY A 55 -13.77 0.24 3.95
CA GLY A 55 -14.56 -0.62 3.06
C GLY A 55 -14.65 -0.15 1.59
N THR A 56 -14.04 0.99 1.24
CA THR A 56 -13.91 1.42 -0.16
C THR A 56 -12.73 0.78 -0.88
N TRP A 57 -11.86 0.07 -0.15
CA TRP A 57 -10.76 -0.71 -0.70
C TRP A 57 -11.17 -2.17 -0.86
N SER A 58 -10.95 -2.69 -2.07
CA SER A 58 -11.21 -4.10 -2.36
C SER A 58 -9.99 -4.93 -1.99
N ASP A 59 -10.18 -5.92 -1.13
CA ASP A 59 -9.20 -6.97 -0.90
C ASP A 59 -9.03 -7.77 -2.19
N THR A 60 -7.81 -7.85 -2.70
CA THR A 60 -7.57 -8.54 -3.97
C THR A 60 -7.42 -10.05 -3.76
N GLY A 61 -7.10 -10.50 -2.54
CA GLY A 61 -6.84 -11.90 -2.18
C GLY A 61 -5.36 -12.31 -2.19
N PRO A 62 -4.57 -12.04 -3.25
CA PRO A 62 -3.14 -12.33 -3.26
C PRO A 62 -2.36 -11.59 -2.18
N THR A 63 -1.23 -12.19 -1.80
CA THR A 63 -0.29 -11.60 -0.86
C THR A 63 1.06 -11.38 -1.54
N GLU A 64 1.72 -10.28 -1.17
CA GLU A 64 3.10 -10.01 -1.55
C GLU A 64 4.03 -10.54 -0.46
N THR A 65 5.13 -11.16 -0.86
CA THR A 65 6.19 -11.57 0.07
C THR A 65 7.43 -10.74 -0.21
N ALA A 66 7.88 -9.95 0.77
CA ALA A 66 9.16 -9.25 0.67
C ALA A 66 10.33 -10.18 1.04
N THR A 67 11.56 -9.78 0.73
CA THR A 67 12.76 -10.44 1.27
C THR A 67 12.80 -10.26 2.80
N GLY A 68 12.31 -11.25 3.54
CA GLY A 68 12.13 -11.24 5.00
C GLY A 68 10.86 -12.01 5.42
N PRO A 69 10.48 -12.00 6.71
CA PRO A 69 9.31 -12.72 7.21
C PRO A 69 7.98 -11.96 7.01
N VAL A 70 7.96 -10.93 6.16
CA VAL A 70 6.80 -10.05 6.00
C VAL A 70 5.97 -10.48 4.79
N THR A 71 4.72 -10.82 5.09
CA THR A 71 3.67 -11.04 4.09
C THR A 71 2.73 -9.84 4.12
N TYR A 72 2.48 -9.26 2.96
CA TYR A 72 1.55 -8.14 2.79
C TYR A 72 0.24 -8.64 2.19
N GLU A 73 -0.86 -8.19 2.75
CA GLU A 73 -2.20 -8.31 2.17
C GLU A 73 -2.43 -7.13 1.23
N LEU A 74 -2.89 -7.42 0.00
CA LEU A 74 -2.98 -6.43 -1.06
C LEU A 74 -4.41 -5.90 -1.21
N PHE A 75 -4.53 -4.58 -1.25
CA PHE A 75 -5.79 -3.86 -1.41
C PHE A 75 -5.75 -3.00 -2.64
N ARG A 76 -6.87 -2.91 -3.36
CA ARG A 76 -7.02 -2.11 -4.57
C ARG A 76 -8.11 -1.07 -4.40
N LYS A 77 -7.85 0.14 -4.93
CA LYS A 77 -8.87 1.15 -5.15
C LYS A 77 -8.59 1.92 -6.44
N ALA A 78 -9.64 2.17 -7.21
CA ALA A 78 -9.56 3.00 -8.40
C ALA A 78 -9.62 4.48 -8.01
N PHE A 79 -8.71 5.29 -8.55
CA PHE A 79 -8.68 6.73 -8.38
C PHE A 79 -8.81 7.43 -9.74
N ALA A 80 -9.57 8.53 -9.78
CA ALA A 80 -9.55 9.43 -10.93
C ALA A 80 -8.25 10.24 -10.95
N ALA A 81 -7.91 10.83 -12.11
CA ALA A 81 -6.79 11.75 -12.23
C ALA A 81 -6.83 12.84 -11.14
N GLY A 82 -5.72 13.08 -10.47
CA GLY A 82 -5.63 14.01 -9.35
C GLY A 82 -4.66 13.58 -8.26
N SER A 83 -4.79 14.20 -7.10
CA SER A 83 -3.96 13.88 -5.94
C SER A 83 -4.51 12.67 -5.18
N VAL A 84 -3.62 11.73 -4.88
CA VAL A 84 -3.87 10.59 -4.00
C VAL A 84 -3.16 10.87 -2.68
N ALA A 85 -3.89 10.68 -1.57
CA ALA A 85 -3.40 10.88 -0.21
C ALA A 85 -3.64 9.61 0.61
N LEU A 86 -2.58 9.04 1.18
CA LEU A 86 -2.62 7.82 1.98
C LEU A 86 -2.19 8.14 3.42
N GLY A 87 -2.91 7.56 4.38
CA GLY A 87 -2.67 7.79 5.81
C GLY A 87 -1.54 6.93 6.39
N PRO A 88 -1.22 7.10 7.67
CA PRO A 88 -0.18 6.31 8.34
C PRO A 88 -0.56 4.84 8.55
N VAL A 89 0.42 4.00 8.84
CA VAL A 89 0.22 2.59 9.21
C VAL A 89 -0.46 2.42 10.58
N SER A 90 -1.05 1.25 10.83
CA SER A 90 -1.59 0.85 12.14
C SER A 90 -0.50 0.42 13.13
N GLY A 91 0.23 1.39 13.67
CA GLY A 91 1.24 1.18 14.70
C GLY A 91 2.66 0.98 14.16
N THR A 92 3.63 0.83 15.07
CA THR A 92 5.07 0.88 14.74
C THR A 92 5.75 -0.50 14.70
N ALA A 93 5.06 -1.55 15.13
CA ALA A 93 5.55 -2.94 15.14
C ALA A 93 5.36 -3.66 13.77
N VAL A 94 5.27 -2.88 12.70
CA VAL A 94 4.80 -3.30 11.37
C VAL A 94 5.81 -2.89 10.31
N ALA A 95 5.82 -3.54 9.17
CA ALA A 95 6.51 -2.97 8.02
C ALA A 95 5.70 -1.80 7.44
N MET A 96 6.41 -0.82 6.88
CA MET A 96 5.78 0.21 6.06
C MET A 96 5.02 -0.45 4.89
N TYR A 97 3.84 0.07 4.53
CA TYR A 97 3.08 -0.47 3.41
C TYR A 97 3.81 -0.25 2.08
N THR A 98 3.50 -1.07 1.08
CA THR A 98 3.94 -0.88 -0.31
C THR A 98 2.84 -0.21 -1.11
N ILE A 99 3.21 0.57 -2.14
CA ILE A 99 2.25 1.13 -3.10
C ILE A 99 2.66 0.71 -4.52
N ALA A 100 1.71 0.23 -5.30
CA ALA A 100 1.84 0.05 -6.75
C ALA A 100 0.71 0.79 -7.48
N VAL A 101 1.00 1.32 -8.67
CA VAL A 101 0.05 2.08 -9.48
C VAL A 101 0.02 1.51 -10.90
N HIS A 102 -1.20 1.21 -11.38
CA HIS A 102 -1.50 0.67 -12.71
C HIS A 102 -2.38 1.61 -13.53
#